data_AF-A0A8T6N7Z1-F1
#
_entry.id   AF-A0A8T6N7Z1-F1
#
_cell.length_a   1.000
_cell.length_b   1.000
_cell.length_c   1.000
_cell.angle_alpha   90.00
_cell.angle_beta   90.00
_cell.angle_gamma   90.00
#
_symmetry.space_group_name_H-M   'P 1'
#
loop_
_entity.id
_entity.type
_entity.pdbx_description
1 polymer ?
#
loop_
_entity_poly.entity_id
_entity_poly.type
_entity_poly.pdbx_seq_one_letter_code
_entity_poly.pdbx_strand_id
1 'polypeptide(L)'
;NGERPDIVSTILYGSPDYYWTFFVINEHLKTGLSGWPMNSDEFEDYMDLEYSGTVIDTEPNVKYTPDGTIADYENSLAGRFTIGEIITGQTSLASGLLKEKNLEMSQLILGGVSGNFRVNERIAGATSGSTVVTSRVYLHRDAPHHYVGSDGLEIYNSRFIDEDLTLEGVRPEAADFSLSPVSYYEYETQLNDERGKLRVVRPNMIFQFSQLYSKLINQ
;
A
#
# COMPACT_ATOMS: atom_id res chain seq x y z
N ASN A 1 15.65 -16.46 -6.63
CA ASN A 1 16.32 -15.97 -5.40
C ASN A 1 16.80 -14.53 -5.51
N GLY A 2 16.07 -13.63 -6.19
CA GLY A 2 16.49 -12.22 -6.34
C GLY A 2 17.91 -12.04 -6.90
N GLU A 3 18.39 -12.96 -7.74
CA GLU A 3 19.74 -12.88 -8.31
C GLU A 3 19.83 -11.69 -9.25
N ARG A 4 20.99 -11.04 -9.27
CA ARG A 4 21.21 -9.89 -10.15
C ARG A 4 21.04 -10.26 -11.64
N PRO A 5 20.58 -9.32 -12.48
CA PRO A 5 20.33 -9.58 -13.91
C PRO A 5 21.51 -10.18 -14.67
N ASP A 6 22.74 -9.76 -14.36
CA ASP A 6 23.97 -10.26 -14.99
C ASP A 6 24.28 -11.72 -14.62
N ILE A 7 24.00 -12.11 -13.38
CA ILE A 7 24.12 -13.49 -12.90
C ILE A 7 23.09 -14.37 -13.62
N VAL A 8 21.84 -13.93 -13.68
CA VAL A 8 20.76 -14.64 -14.38
C VAL A 8 21.09 -14.82 -15.86
N SER A 9 21.63 -13.78 -16.52
CA SER A 9 22.11 -13.87 -17.91
C SER A 9 23.22 -14.92 -18.07
N THR A 10 24.17 -14.95 -17.14
CA THR A 10 25.27 -15.94 -17.17
C THR A 10 24.74 -17.37 -17.03
N ILE A 11 23.76 -17.58 -16.15
CA ILE A 11 23.14 -18.90 -15.93
C ILE A 11 22.34 -19.34 -17.16
N LEU A 12 21.57 -18.44 -17.79
CA LEU A 12 20.70 -18.78 -18.92
C LEU A 12 21.42 -18.87 -20.26
N TYR A 13 22.41 -18.01 -20.48
CA TYR A 13 23.03 -17.80 -21.79
C TYR A 13 24.55 -18.07 -21.81
N GLY A 14 25.17 -18.33 -20.66
CA GLY A 14 26.62 -18.52 -20.56
C GLY A 14 27.45 -17.23 -20.67
N SER A 15 26.79 -16.07 -20.72
CA SER A 15 27.43 -14.74 -20.73
C SER A 15 26.59 -13.72 -19.97
N PRO A 16 27.20 -12.79 -19.22
CA PRO A 16 26.49 -11.68 -18.58
C PRO A 16 25.97 -10.64 -19.59
N ASP A 17 26.45 -10.63 -20.83
CA ASP A 17 26.23 -9.53 -21.80
C ASP A 17 24.79 -9.41 -22.29
N TYR A 18 23.93 -10.40 -22.03
CA TYR A 18 22.55 -10.43 -22.50
C TYR A 18 21.53 -9.96 -21.45
N TYR A 19 21.97 -9.49 -20.27
CA TYR A 19 21.08 -9.08 -19.17
C TYR A 19 20.07 -8.00 -19.58
N TRP A 20 20.47 -7.08 -20.47
CA TRP A 20 19.63 -5.98 -20.94
C TRP A 20 18.37 -6.47 -21.67
N THR A 21 18.39 -7.69 -22.23
CA THR A 21 17.22 -8.25 -22.93
C THR A 21 16.04 -8.45 -22.00
N PHE A 22 16.28 -8.70 -20.70
CA PHE A 22 15.22 -8.79 -19.69
C PHE A 22 14.46 -7.46 -19.58
N PHE A 23 15.17 -6.33 -19.57
CA PHE A 23 14.61 -4.98 -19.46
C PHE A 23 13.81 -4.56 -20.70
N VAL A 24 14.16 -5.10 -21.87
CA VAL A 24 13.46 -4.80 -23.14
C VAL A 24 12.17 -5.61 -23.27
N ILE A 25 12.15 -6.86 -22.81
CA ILE A 25 11.04 -7.79 -23.02
C ILE A 25 9.98 -7.68 -21.91
N ASN A 26 10.40 -7.33 -20.70
CA ASN A 26 9.53 -7.22 -19.55
C ASN A 26 9.15 -5.75 -19.33
N GLU A 27 7.88 -5.43 -19.57
CA GLU A 27 7.39 -4.07 -19.44
C GLU A 27 7.55 -3.48 -18.03
N HIS A 28 7.39 -4.31 -17.00
CA HIS A 28 7.59 -3.89 -15.61
C HIS A 28 9.05 -3.54 -15.27
N LEU A 29 10.01 -3.92 -16.10
CA LEU A 29 11.43 -3.57 -15.94
C LEU A 29 11.82 -2.29 -16.69
N LYS A 30 10.90 -1.61 -17.39
CA LYS A 30 11.20 -0.31 -18.04
C LYS A 30 11.60 0.77 -17.03
N THR A 31 11.13 0.67 -15.79
CA THR A 31 11.49 1.55 -14.67
C THR A 31 12.92 1.30 -14.15
N GLY A 32 13.59 0.26 -14.66
CA GLY A 32 14.96 -0.10 -14.29
C GLY A 32 15.01 -1.17 -13.20
N LEU A 33 16.03 -1.08 -12.34
CA LEU A 33 16.30 -2.09 -11.31
C LEU A 33 15.25 -2.12 -10.19
N SER A 34 14.47 -1.07 -9.99
CA SER A 34 13.37 -1.07 -9.00
C SER A 34 12.24 -2.04 -9.35
N GLY A 35 12.09 -2.40 -10.63
CA GLY A 35 11.16 -3.44 -11.06
C GLY A 35 11.72 -4.85 -10.93
N TRP A 36 13.00 -5.01 -10.57
CA TRP A 36 13.64 -6.32 -10.43
C TRP A 36 13.19 -7.00 -9.13
N PRO A 37 12.98 -8.32 -9.12
CA PRO A 37 12.64 -9.03 -7.89
C PRO A 37 13.77 -8.96 -6.86
N MET A 38 13.41 -8.56 -5.65
CA MET A 38 14.31 -8.51 -4.50
C MET A 38 14.45 -9.91 -3.89
N ASN A 39 15.61 -10.20 -3.31
CA ASN A 39 15.76 -11.38 -2.47
C ASN A 39 15.11 -11.15 -1.09
N SER A 40 15.06 -12.18 -0.24
CA SER A 40 14.36 -12.10 1.06
C SER A 40 14.95 -11.04 1.99
N ASP A 41 16.27 -10.90 2.05
CA ASP A 41 16.91 -9.95 2.96
C ASP A 41 16.73 -8.51 2.46
N GLU A 42 16.92 -8.28 1.16
CA GLU A 42 16.67 -6.99 0.50
C GLU A 42 15.20 -6.56 0.61
N PHE A 43 14.28 -7.52 0.54
CA PHE A 43 12.85 -7.26 0.69
C PHE A 43 12.49 -6.82 2.10
N GLU A 44 13.05 -7.46 3.13
CA GLU A 44 12.85 -7.04 4.52
C GLU A 44 13.42 -5.64 4.77
N ASP A 45 14.62 -5.34 4.27
CA ASP A 45 15.23 -4.00 4.37
C ASP A 45 14.36 -2.94 3.66
N TYR A 46 13.79 -3.27 2.50
CA TYR A 46 12.84 -2.41 1.79
C TYR A 46 11.58 -2.16 2.62
N MET A 47 10.98 -3.21 3.18
CA MET A 47 9.77 -3.11 3.99
C MET A 47 10.00 -2.26 5.25
N ASP A 48 11.12 -2.43 5.93
CA ASP A 48 11.46 -1.68 7.13
C ASP A 48 11.79 -0.21 6.84
N LEU A 49 12.28 0.11 5.63
CA LEU A 49 12.55 1.48 5.23
C LEU A 49 11.27 2.21 4.77
N GLU A 50 10.59 1.66 3.75
CA GLU A 50 9.45 2.34 3.12
C GLU A 50 8.20 2.29 3.99
N TYR A 51 7.92 1.13 4.57
CA TYR A 51 6.77 0.92 5.45
C TYR A 51 7.17 1.09 6.93
N SER A 52 8.05 2.06 7.18
CA SER A 52 8.39 2.50 8.54
C SER A 52 7.27 3.35 9.14
N GLY A 53 7.00 3.11 10.43
CA GLY A 53 6.09 3.94 11.23
C GLY A 53 4.82 3.22 11.65
N THR A 54 3.78 4.00 11.90
CA THR A 54 2.52 3.53 12.49
C THR A 54 1.35 4.00 11.66
N VAL A 55 0.41 3.09 11.38
CA VAL A 55 -0.85 3.41 10.73
C VAL A 55 -1.95 3.41 11.79
N ILE A 56 -2.77 4.44 11.76
CA ILE A 56 -3.95 4.57 12.60
C ILE A 56 -5.18 4.54 11.71
N ASP A 57 -6.02 3.53 11.92
CA ASP A 57 -7.33 3.46 11.30
C ASP A 57 -8.32 4.29 12.12
N THR A 58 -9.21 4.96 11.41
CA THR A 58 -10.36 5.65 12.00
C THR A 58 -11.64 5.02 11.50
N GLU A 59 -12.70 5.12 12.30
CA GLU A 59 -14.00 4.57 11.93
C GLU A 59 -15.00 5.73 11.72
N PRO A 60 -15.08 6.27 10.49
CA PRO A 60 -16.00 7.35 10.19
C PRO A 60 -17.45 6.91 10.37
N ASN A 61 -18.25 7.77 10.98
CA ASN A 61 -19.67 7.52 11.18
C ASN A 61 -20.49 8.80 10.99
N VAL A 62 -21.61 8.70 10.27
CA VAL A 62 -22.53 9.83 10.08
C VAL A 62 -23.46 9.90 11.28
N LYS A 63 -23.45 11.03 11.99
CA LYS A 63 -24.41 11.33 13.06
C LYS A 63 -25.57 12.12 12.49
N TYR A 64 -26.78 11.66 12.77
CA TYR A 64 -28.02 12.33 12.38
C TYR A 64 -28.65 13.04 13.56
N THR A 65 -29.27 14.18 13.31
CA THR A 65 -30.16 14.83 14.26
C THR A 65 -31.51 14.09 14.33
N PRO A 66 -32.35 14.35 15.35
CA PRO A 66 -33.68 13.71 15.46
C PRO A 66 -34.62 13.97 14.27
N ASP A 67 -34.41 15.06 13.53
CA ASP A 67 -35.13 15.42 12.30
C ASP A 67 -34.56 14.76 11.04
N GLY A 68 -33.52 13.92 11.16
CA GLY A 68 -32.93 13.15 10.06
C GLY A 68 -31.94 13.94 9.20
N THR A 69 -31.53 15.14 9.60
CA THR A 69 -30.46 15.89 8.93
C THR A 69 -29.08 15.47 9.46
N ILE A 70 -28.03 15.66 8.65
CA ILE A 70 -26.67 15.28 9.05
C ILE A 70 -26.16 16.29 10.09
N ALA A 71 -25.83 15.79 11.27
CA ALA A 71 -25.29 16.57 12.38
C ALA A 71 -23.77 16.68 12.33
N ASP A 72 -23.08 15.57 12.06
CA ASP A 72 -21.61 15.52 11.98
C ASP A 72 -21.15 14.25 11.25
N TYR A 73 -19.95 14.31 10.67
CA TYR A 73 -19.20 13.16 10.19
C TYR A 73 -18.11 12.82 11.22
N GLU A 74 -18.51 12.11 12.26
CA GLU A 74 -17.64 11.75 13.37
C GLU A 74 -16.50 10.84 12.90
N ASN A 75 -15.30 11.06 13.43
CA ASN A 75 -14.07 10.33 13.08
C ASN A 75 -13.69 10.32 11.59
N SER A 76 -14.39 11.07 10.74
CA SER A 76 -14.00 11.25 9.35
C SER A 76 -12.71 12.05 9.24
N LEU A 77 -11.83 11.59 8.36
CA LEU A 77 -10.57 12.25 8.02
C LEU A 77 -10.74 13.34 6.95
N ALA A 78 -11.91 13.43 6.32
CA ALA A 78 -12.22 14.44 5.30
C ALA A 78 -12.20 15.83 5.94
N GLY A 79 -11.44 16.76 5.34
CA GLY A 79 -11.28 18.13 5.85
C GLY A 79 -10.57 18.25 7.20
N ARG A 80 -10.16 17.14 7.83
CA ARG A 80 -9.41 17.10 9.09
C ARG A 80 -7.94 16.80 8.85
N PHE A 81 -7.10 17.30 9.75
CA PHE A 81 -5.66 17.17 9.73
C PHE A 81 -4.93 17.79 8.51
N THR A 82 -3.70 18.22 8.72
CA THR A 82 -2.81 18.77 7.68
C THR A 82 -1.55 17.92 7.59
N ILE A 83 -1.20 17.50 6.37
CA ILE A 83 0.03 16.71 6.14
C ILE A 83 1.25 17.47 6.67
N GLY A 84 2.14 16.75 7.36
CA GLY A 84 3.32 17.30 8.02
C GLY A 84 3.08 17.82 9.44
N GLU A 85 1.86 17.76 9.98
CA GLU A 85 1.63 18.12 11.38
C GLU A 85 1.97 16.98 12.34
N ILE A 86 2.17 17.31 13.63
CA ILE A 86 2.33 16.31 14.69
C ILE A 86 0.96 15.88 15.19
N ILE A 87 0.73 14.57 15.19
CA ILE A 87 -0.42 13.93 15.82
C ILE A 87 0.00 13.47 17.21
N THR A 88 -0.83 13.73 18.22
CA THR A 88 -0.57 13.32 19.62
C THR A 88 -1.77 12.60 20.22
N GLY A 89 -1.53 11.44 20.83
CA GLY A 89 -2.51 10.67 21.60
C GLY A 89 -2.75 11.32 22.95
N GLN A 90 -4.02 11.51 23.32
CA GLN A 90 -4.36 12.19 24.57
C GLN A 90 -4.24 11.30 25.80
N THR A 91 -4.28 9.98 25.62
CA THR A 91 -4.14 9.02 26.71
C THR A 91 -2.74 8.44 26.73
N SER A 92 -2.21 8.03 25.58
CA SER A 92 -0.88 7.44 25.45
C SER A 92 0.25 8.46 25.52
N LEU A 93 -0.03 9.73 25.21
CA LEU A 93 0.97 10.77 24.93
C LEU A 93 1.94 10.40 23.80
N ALA A 94 1.61 9.36 23.02
CA ALA A 94 2.38 9.00 21.84
C ALA A 94 2.25 10.11 20.79
N SER A 95 3.32 10.36 20.05
CA SER A 95 3.34 11.42 19.05
C SER A 95 4.01 10.94 17.77
N GLY A 96 3.54 11.41 16.62
CA GLY A 96 4.14 11.11 15.31
C GLY A 96 3.86 12.20 14.29
N LEU A 97 4.71 12.28 13.27
CA LEU A 97 4.54 13.18 12.13
C LEU A 97 3.55 12.56 11.14
N LEU A 98 2.48 13.28 10.79
CA LEU A 98 1.56 12.84 9.75
C LEU A 98 2.25 12.90 8.37
N LYS A 99 2.64 11.75 7.83
CA LYS A 99 3.28 11.64 6.51
C LYS A 99 2.23 11.62 5.40
N GLU A 100 1.16 10.86 5.61
CA GLU A 100 0.13 10.64 4.59
C GLU A 100 -1.23 10.40 5.24
N LYS A 101 -2.29 10.72 4.48
CA LYS A 101 -3.68 10.52 4.85
C LYS A 101 -4.39 9.79 3.71
N ASN A 102 -4.74 8.52 3.94
CA ASN A 102 -5.53 7.74 3.00
C ASN A 102 -7.02 7.87 3.39
N LEU A 103 -7.76 8.65 2.60
CA LEU A 103 -9.18 8.91 2.86
C LEU A 103 -10.08 7.71 2.52
N GLU A 104 -9.67 6.88 1.55
CA GLU A 104 -10.45 5.73 1.10
C GLU A 104 -10.47 4.68 2.22
N MET A 105 -9.28 4.32 2.70
CA MET A 105 -9.09 3.36 3.80
C MET A 105 -9.36 3.96 5.18
N SER A 106 -9.61 5.27 5.28
CA SER A 106 -9.75 6.01 6.54
C SER A 106 -8.53 5.85 7.48
N GLN A 107 -7.33 5.96 6.90
CA GLN A 107 -6.05 5.76 7.60
C GLN A 107 -5.21 7.04 7.69
N LEU A 108 -4.51 7.18 8.82
CA LEU A 108 -3.42 8.15 9.01
C LEU A 108 -2.10 7.40 9.11
N ILE A 109 -1.14 7.75 8.25
CA ILE A 109 0.19 7.13 8.22
C ILE A 109 1.16 8.09 8.91
N LEU A 110 1.70 7.64 10.05
CA LEU A 110 2.58 8.42 10.91
C LEU A 110 4.03 7.95 10.79
N GLY A 111 4.94 8.90 10.63
CA GLY A 111 6.39 8.70 10.69
C GLY A 111 7.01 9.25 11.97
N GLY A 112 8.22 8.79 12.30
CA GLY A 112 8.98 9.31 13.45
C GLY A 112 8.21 9.18 14.77
N VAL A 113 7.51 8.06 14.95
CA VAL A 113 6.61 7.86 16.09
C VAL A 113 7.42 7.65 17.37
N SER A 114 7.02 8.35 18.43
CA SER A 114 7.53 8.22 19.79
C SER A 114 6.40 7.79 20.72
N GLY A 115 6.62 6.73 21.48
CA GLY A 115 5.58 6.08 22.29
C GLY A 115 4.68 5.16 21.46
N ASN A 116 3.66 4.59 22.10
CA ASN A 116 2.74 3.65 21.46
C ASN A 116 1.32 4.20 21.54
N PHE A 117 0.72 4.48 20.38
CA PHE A 117 -0.71 4.80 20.30
C PHE A 117 -1.54 3.60 20.76
N ARG A 118 -2.69 3.89 21.35
CA ARG A 118 -3.65 2.89 21.86
C ARG A 118 -4.89 2.88 20.99
N VAL A 119 -5.53 1.73 20.94
CA VAL A 119 -6.87 1.58 20.37
C VAL A 119 -7.90 2.29 21.26
N ASN A 120 -8.92 2.90 20.64
CA ASN A 120 -9.98 3.66 21.30
C ASN A 120 -9.49 4.87 22.11
N GLU A 121 -8.41 5.52 21.66
CA GLU A 121 -7.95 6.78 22.24
C GLU A 121 -8.26 7.96 21.32
N ARG A 122 -8.42 9.15 21.91
CA ARG A 122 -8.54 10.38 21.10
C ARG A 122 -7.16 10.88 20.73
N ILE A 123 -6.95 11.14 19.45
CA ILE A 123 -5.75 11.79 18.92
C ILE A 123 -6.08 13.22 18.48
N ALA A 124 -5.08 14.11 18.53
CA ALA A 124 -5.22 15.50 18.13
C ALA A 124 -4.05 15.95 17.24
N GLY A 125 -4.37 16.74 16.20
CA GLY A 125 -3.37 17.40 15.36
C GLY A 125 -2.91 18.72 15.99
N ALA A 126 -1.60 18.92 16.05
CA ALA A 126 -1.00 20.09 16.69
C ALA A 126 -1.28 21.41 15.94
N THR A 127 -1.44 21.37 14.61
CA THR A 127 -1.65 22.57 13.78
C THR A 127 -3.13 22.75 13.46
N SER A 128 -3.79 21.68 13.03
CA SER A 128 -5.20 21.72 12.64
C SER A 128 -6.15 21.78 13.84
N GLY A 129 -5.70 21.37 15.03
CA GLY A 129 -6.56 21.17 16.20
C GLY A 129 -7.62 20.07 16.01
N SER A 130 -7.61 19.37 14.87
CA SER A 130 -8.56 18.32 14.53
C SER A 130 -8.38 17.14 15.47
N THR A 131 -9.49 16.50 15.85
CA THR A 131 -9.44 15.28 16.67
C THR A 131 -10.33 14.20 16.12
N VAL A 132 -9.86 12.96 16.26
CA VAL A 132 -10.58 11.71 15.94
C VAL A 132 -10.22 10.66 16.97
N VAL A 133 -11.01 9.58 17.03
CA VAL A 133 -10.74 8.41 17.88
C VAL A 133 -10.09 7.33 17.04
N THR A 134 -9.03 6.71 17.58
CA THR A 134 -8.35 5.58 16.95
C THR A 134 -9.24 4.33 17.01
N SER A 135 -9.45 3.67 15.88
CA SER A 135 -10.16 2.37 15.84
C SER A 135 -9.17 1.22 15.91
N ARG A 136 -8.11 1.27 15.10
CA ARG A 136 -7.02 0.29 15.12
C ARG A 136 -5.68 0.99 14.95
N VAL A 137 -4.63 0.34 15.43
CA VAL A 137 -3.26 0.85 15.35
C VAL A 137 -2.36 -0.29 14.91
N TYR A 138 -1.61 -0.07 13.85
CA TYR A 138 -0.74 -1.07 13.22
C TYR A 138 0.68 -0.54 13.05
N LEU A 139 1.65 -1.43 12.99
CA LEU A 139 2.89 -1.12 12.27
C LEU A 139 2.53 -0.95 10.79
N HIS A 140 3.17 -0.02 10.10
CA HIS A 140 2.76 0.31 8.74
C HIS A 140 2.84 -0.89 7.79
N ARG A 141 3.88 -1.72 7.87
CA ARG A 141 3.99 -2.98 7.11
C ARG A 141 2.83 -3.97 7.33
N ASP A 142 2.23 -3.98 8.52
CA ASP A 142 1.16 -4.92 8.89
C ASP A 142 -0.25 -4.32 8.70
N ALA A 143 -0.33 -3.03 8.38
CA ALA A 143 -1.60 -2.35 8.20
C ALA A 143 -2.31 -2.87 6.94
N PRO A 144 -3.66 -2.91 6.92
CA PRO A 144 -4.40 -3.22 5.71
C PRO A 144 -4.07 -2.20 4.61
N HIS A 145 -3.62 -2.67 3.44
CA HIS A 145 -3.50 -1.87 2.23
C HIS A 145 -4.85 -1.77 1.52
N HIS A 146 -5.56 -2.89 1.41
CA HIS A 146 -6.89 -3.00 0.83
C HIS A 146 -7.62 -4.20 1.42
N TYR A 147 -8.90 -4.35 1.08
CA TYR A 147 -9.71 -5.53 1.38
C TYR A 147 -10.08 -6.24 0.09
N VAL A 148 -10.30 -7.54 0.17
CA VAL A 148 -10.78 -8.34 -0.96
C VAL A 148 -12.12 -8.95 -0.59
N GLY A 149 -13.13 -8.72 -1.44
CA GLY A 149 -14.46 -9.31 -1.32
C GLY A 149 -14.49 -10.78 -1.71
N SER A 150 -15.60 -11.48 -1.41
CA SER A 150 -15.78 -12.88 -1.80
C SER A 150 -15.77 -13.14 -3.31
N ASP A 151 -15.98 -12.10 -4.12
CA ASP A 151 -15.88 -12.10 -5.57
C ASP A 151 -14.46 -11.83 -6.10
N GLY A 152 -13.50 -11.56 -5.21
CA GLY A 152 -12.12 -11.22 -5.56
C GLY A 152 -11.91 -9.76 -5.95
N LEU A 153 -12.91 -8.88 -5.79
CA LEU A 153 -12.74 -7.46 -6.04
C LEU A 153 -12.00 -6.77 -4.89
N GLU A 154 -11.07 -5.89 -5.26
CA GLU A 154 -10.39 -5.02 -4.32
C GLU A 154 -11.33 -3.90 -3.86
N ILE A 155 -11.42 -3.73 -2.55
CA ILE A 155 -12.29 -2.80 -1.86
C ILE A 155 -11.42 -2.00 -0.90
N TYR A 156 -11.48 -0.68 -1.04
CA TYR A 156 -10.65 0.25 -0.28
C TYR A 156 -11.37 0.88 0.91
N ASN A 157 -12.54 0.35 1.29
CA ASN A 157 -13.27 0.78 2.47
C ASN A 157 -13.97 -0.43 3.10
N SER A 158 -13.65 -0.74 4.36
CA SER A 158 -14.29 -1.85 5.09
C SER A 158 -15.76 -1.58 5.44
N ARG A 159 -16.23 -0.34 5.27
CA ARG A 159 -17.58 0.10 5.64
C ARG A 159 -18.12 1.05 4.57
N PHE A 160 -18.93 0.54 3.65
CA PHE A 160 -19.70 1.36 2.72
C PHE A 160 -20.53 2.38 3.52
N ILE A 161 -20.16 3.65 3.44
CA ILE A 161 -21.06 4.75 3.81
C ILE A 161 -21.93 4.93 2.57
N ASP A 162 -23.16 4.38 2.60
CA ASP A 162 -24.17 4.71 1.59
C ASP A 162 -24.55 6.18 1.79
N GLU A 163 -23.80 7.06 1.14
CA GLU A 163 -23.95 8.51 1.23
C GLU A 163 -25.28 8.98 0.61
N ASP A 164 -25.87 8.19 -0.30
CA ASP A 164 -27.08 8.53 -1.04
C ASP A 164 -28.33 7.81 -0.49
N LEU A 165 -28.17 6.86 0.44
CA LEU A 165 -29.24 6.01 1.02
C LEU A 165 -30.10 5.33 -0.07
N THR A 166 -29.54 5.07 -1.26
CA THR A 166 -30.32 4.65 -2.45
C THR A 166 -30.48 3.14 -2.56
N LEU A 167 -29.76 2.35 -1.75
CA LEU A 167 -29.78 0.90 -1.86
C LEU A 167 -30.73 0.27 -0.82
N GLU A 168 -31.95 -0.06 -1.25
CA GLU A 168 -32.89 -0.88 -0.47
C GLU A 168 -32.24 -2.21 -0.08
N GLY A 169 -32.02 -2.41 1.23
CA GLY A 169 -31.48 -3.65 1.80
C GLY A 169 -30.05 -3.56 2.33
N VAL A 170 -29.32 -2.47 2.08
CA VAL A 170 -28.02 -2.22 2.70
C VAL A 170 -28.25 -1.61 4.08
N ARG A 171 -28.09 -2.42 5.13
CA ARG A 171 -28.05 -1.88 6.50
C ARG A 171 -26.70 -1.15 6.69
N PRO A 172 -26.63 -0.03 7.44
CA PRO A 172 -25.37 0.63 7.82
C PRO A 172 -24.40 -0.25 8.65
N GLU A 173 -24.78 -1.50 8.87
CA GLU A 173 -24.14 -2.54 9.69
C GLU A 173 -23.83 -3.81 8.88
N ALA A 174 -24.28 -3.90 7.63
CA ALA A 174 -23.88 -4.96 6.72
C ALA A 174 -22.59 -4.52 6.02
N ALA A 175 -21.48 -4.52 6.77
CA ALA A 175 -20.20 -4.80 6.13
C ALA A 175 -20.42 -6.05 5.28
N ASP A 176 -19.92 -6.08 4.05
CA ASP A 176 -19.80 -7.36 3.37
C ASP A 176 -19.01 -8.27 4.32
N PHE A 177 -19.71 -9.23 4.95
CA PHE A 177 -19.17 -10.07 6.02
C PHE A 177 -18.01 -10.96 5.51
N SER A 178 -17.66 -10.86 4.23
CA SER A 178 -16.61 -11.60 3.55
C SER A 178 -15.37 -10.78 3.18
N LEU A 179 -15.24 -9.51 3.62
CA LEU A 179 -14.03 -8.73 3.36
C LEU A 179 -12.81 -9.30 4.10
N SER A 180 -11.79 -9.69 3.34
CA SER A 180 -10.52 -10.17 3.87
C SER A 180 -9.45 -9.08 3.70
N PRO A 181 -8.81 -8.60 4.79
CA PRO A 181 -7.76 -7.59 4.67
C PRO A 181 -6.51 -8.19 4.01
N VAL A 182 -5.88 -7.41 3.14
CA VAL A 182 -4.54 -7.67 2.59
C VAL A 182 -3.62 -6.58 3.13
N SER A 183 -2.59 -6.98 3.85
CA SER A 183 -1.61 -6.05 4.44
C SER A 183 -0.64 -5.49 3.38
N TYR A 184 0.03 -4.37 3.70
CA TYR A 184 1.12 -3.85 2.86
C TYR A 184 2.21 -4.88 2.62
N TYR A 185 2.59 -5.64 3.64
CA TYR A 185 3.57 -6.71 3.52
C TYR A 185 3.12 -7.82 2.55
N GLU A 186 1.88 -8.29 2.67
CA GLU A 186 1.35 -9.32 1.76
C GLU A 186 1.24 -8.81 0.33
N TYR A 187 0.78 -7.58 0.15
CA TYR A 187 0.69 -6.94 -1.16
C TYR A 187 2.06 -6.83 -1.84
N GLU A 188 3.07 -6.33 -1.12
CA GLU A 188 4.43 -6.18 -1.65
C GLU A 188 5.11 -7.53 -1.90
N THR A 189 4.81 -8.54 -1.08
CA THR A 189 5.29 -9.91 -1.30
C THR A 189 4.74 -10.45 -2.62
N GLN A 190 3.44 -10.30 -2.86
CA GLN A 190 2.80 -10.74 -4.11
C GLN A 190 3.39 -10.00 -5.31
N LEU A 191 3.61 -8.68 -5.20
CA LEU A 191 4.23 -7.89 -6.25
C LEU A 191 5.68 -8.32 -6.52
N ASN A 192 6.45 -8.63 -5.48
CA ASN A 192 7.82 -9.14 -5.63
C ASN A 192 7.85 -10.52 -6.30
N ASP A 193 6.93 -11.41 -5.93
CA ASP A 193 6.77 -12.73 -6.56
C ASP A 193 6.36 -12.61 -8.04
N GLU A 194 5.52 -11.63 -8.37
CA GLU A 194 5.16 -11.32 -9.76
C GLU A 194 6.34 -10.77 -10.56
N ARG A 195 7.14 -9.87 -9.99
CA ARG A 195 8.41 -9.39 -10.57
C ARG A 195 9.38 -10.56 -10.81
N GLY A 196 9.30 -11.62 -9.99
CA GLY A 196 10.04 -12.87 -10.18
C GLY A 196 9.71 -13.63 -11.46
N LYS A 197 8.52 -13.43 -12.04
CA LYS A 197 8.03 -14.13 -13.24
C LYS A 197 8.53 -13.45 -14.53
N LEU A 198 9.83 -13.56 -14.77
CA LEU A 198 10.49 -12.93 -15.92
C LEU A 198 10.23 -13.66 -17.24
N ARG A 199 9.90 -12.90 -18.29
CA ARG A 199 9.94 -13.37 -19.67
C ARG A 199 11.37 -13.31 -20.19
N VAL A 200 11.84 -14.42 -20.75
CA VAL A 200 13.22 -14.54 -21.26
C VAL A 200 13.21 -15.00 -22.73
N VAL A 201 14.20 -14.54 -23.51
CA VAL A 201 14.42 -15.11 -24.85
C VAL A 201 14.93 -16.53 -24.68
N ARG A 202 14.46 -17.46 -25.52
CA ARG A 202 14.99 -18.83 -25.51
C ARG A 202 16.51 -18.81 -25.74
N PRO A 203 17.31 -19.60 -24.99
CA PRO A 203 18.77 -19.58 -25.09
C PRO A 203 19.32 -19.79 -26.52
N ASN A 204 18.63 -20.59 -27.33
CA ASN A 204 19.03 -20.83 -28.72
C ASN A 204 18.80 -19.64 -29.68
N MET A 205 18.00 -18.64 -29.29
CA MET A 205 17.68 -17.47 -30.12
C MET A 205 18.35 -16.18 -29.62
N ILE A 206 18.98 -16.18 -28.45
CA ILE A 206 19.51 -14.96 -27.82
C ILE A 206 20.53 -14.22 -28.69
N PHE A 207 21.42 -14.97 -29.34
CA PHE A 207 22.43 -14.41 -30.24
C PHE A 207 21.79 -13.72 -31.45
N GLN A 208 20.83 -14.39 -32.10
CA GLN A 208 20.10 -13.83 -33.24
C GLN A 208 19.29 -12.60 -32.85
N PHE A 209 18.62 -12.64 -31.70
CA PHE A 209 17.87 -11.53 -31.15
C PHE A 209 18.76 -10.31 -30.91
N SER A 210 19.92 -10.50 -30.26
CA SER A 210 20.89 -9.43 -29.99
C SER A 210 21.41 -8.77 -31.27
N GLN A 211 21.72 -9.56 -32.30
CA GLN A 211 22.20 -9.06 -33.59
C GLN A 211 21.12 -8.23 -34.31
N LEU A 212 19.88 -8.72 -34.34
CA LEU A 212 18.77 -8.02 -34.96
C LEU A 212 18.44 -6.71 -34.22
N TYR A 213 18.42 -6.73 -32.90
CA TYR A 213 18.14 -5.56 -32.08
C TYR A 213 19.20 -4.46 -32.29
N SER A 214 20.49 -4.83 -32.27
CA SER A 214 21.58 -3.88 -32.55
C SER A 214 21.48 -3.29 -33.96
N LYS A 215 21.11 -4.09 -34.96
CA LYS A 215 20.91 -3.60 -36.32
C LYS A 215 19.75 -2.59 -36.42
N LEU A 216 18.64 -2.84 -35.72
CA LEU A 216 17.46 -1.97 -35.76
C LEU A 216 17.68 -0.62 -35.05
N ILE A 217 18.47 -0.57 -33.99
CA ILE A 217 18.78 0.68 -33.28
C ILE A 217 19.77 1.57 -34.05
N ASN A 218 20.64 0.95 -34.85
CA ASN A 218 21.64 1.66 -35.64
C ASN A 218 21.13 2.10 -37.03
N GLN A 219 19.83 1.92 -37.31
CA GLN A 219 19.15 2.42 -38.50
C GLN A 219 18.46 3.74 -38.21
#